data_AF-A0A533QRL9-F1
#
_entry.id   AF-A0A533QRL9-F1
#
_cell.length_a   1.000
_cell.length_b   1.000
_cell.length_c   1.000
_cell.angle_alpha   90.00
_cell.angle_beta   90.00
_cell.angle_gamma   90.00
#
_symmetry.space_group_name_H-M   'P 1'
#
loop_
_entity.id
_entity.type
_entity.pdbx_description
1 polymer ?
#
loop_
_entity_poly.entity_id
_entity_poly.type
_entity_poly.pdbx_seq_one_letter_code
_entity_poly.pdbx_strand_id
1 'polypeptide(L)'
;MLGSRSNEATLGGKRVVIKCAARNTNSIGVTHLMLGRLHSVVGAFQQPNGSFNVISLPVTVFIANQRHSRSQGATEGKVGLVSRSVFESKGTEIKTVRI
;
A
#
# COMPACT_ATOMS: atom_id res chain seq x y z
N MET A 1 11.55 10.96 -0.55
CA MET A 1 10.72 11.16 -1.78
C MET A 1 11.46 12.13 -2.67
N LEU A 2 11.64 11.82 -3.96
CA LEU A 2 12.25 12.73 -4.94
C LEU A 2 11.13 13.53 -5.68
N GLY A 3 10.26 14.20 -4.93
CA GLY A 3 9.18 15.02 -5.50
C GLY A 3 8.00 15.26 -4.56
N SER A 4 7.22 16.31 -4.83
CA SER A 4 6.00 16.71 -4.11
C SER A 4 4.72 16.00 -4.57
N ARG A 5 4.82 15.15 -5.60
CA ARG A 5 3.69 14.35 -6.09
C ARG A 5 3.55 13.08 -5.27
N SER A 6 2.33 12.78 -4.83
CA SER A 6 1.98 11.50 -4.21
C SER A 6 2.45 10.34 -5.12
N ASN A 7 2.86 9.21 -4.54
CA ASN A 7 3.28 7.98 -5.25
C ASN A 7 2.12 7.31 -6.03
N GLU A 8 1.24 8.09 -6.63
CA GLU A 8 0.08 7.66 -7.38
C GLU A 8 0.46 7.43 -8.84
N ALA A 9 -0.12 6.39 -9.42
CA ALA A 9 0.07 5.99 -10.79
C ALA A 9 -1.25 5.51 -11.39
N THR A 10 -1.25 5.28 -12.70
CA THR A 10 -2.35 4.62 -13.40
C THR A 10 -1.88 3.24 -13.85
N LEU A 11 -2.62 2.19 -13.47
CA LEU A 11 -2.36 0.81 -13.86
C LEU A 11 -3.62 0.22 -14.47
N GLY A 12 -3.60 -0.08 -15.77
CA GLY A 12 -4.77 -0.60 -16.49
C GLY A 12 -6.00 0.32 -16.37
N GLY A 13 -5.80 1.64 -16.46
CA GLY A 13 -6.87 2.64 -16.29
C GLY A 13 -7.30 2.89 -14.83
N LYS A 14 -6.75 2.16 -13.85
CA LYS A 14 -7.09 2.33 -12.43
C LYS A 14 -6.06 3.21 -11.73
N ARG A 15 -6.53 4.17 -10.92
CA ARG A 15 -5.64 4.99 -10.07
C ARG A 15 -5.17 4.17 -8.88
N VAL A 16 -3.85 4.05 -8.72
CA VAL A 16 -3.21 3.23 -7.68
C VAL A 16 -2.14 4.04 -6.95
N VAL A 17 -1.77 3.61 -5.74
CA VAL A 17 -0.56 4.09 -5.06
C VAL A 17 0.43 2.95 -4.89
N ILE A 18 1.71 3.22 -5.10
CA ILE A 18 2.78 2.24 -4.86
C ILE A 18 3.48 2.55 -3.54
N LYS A 19 3.54 1.55 -2.67
CA LYS A 19 4.19 1.61 -1.36
C LYS A 19 5.16 0.43 -1.22
N CYS A 20 6.36 0.72 -0.74
CA CYS A 20 7.39 -0.27 -0.49
C CYS A 20 7.49 -0.54 1.00
N ALA A 21 7.70 -1.81 1.35
CA ALA A 21 7.95 -2.27 2.70
C ALA A 21 9.26 -3.08 2.70
N ALA A 22 10.26 -2.58 3.42
CA ALA A 22 11.52 -3.28 3.62
C ALA A 22 11.28 -4.61 4.37
N ARG A 23 12.30 -5.47 4.42
CA ARG A 23 12.21 -6.83 4.99
C ARG A 23 11.46 -6.89 6.33
N ASN A 24 11.78 -5.99 7.25
CA ASN A 24 11.22 -5.94 8.61
C ASN A 24 9.96 -5.06 8.74
N THR A 25 9.51 -4.45 7.64
CA THR A 25 8.28 -3.66 7.59
C THR A 25 7.13 -4.58 7.16
N ASN A 26 6.22 -4.83 8.10
CA ASN A 26 5.10 -5.77 7.92
C ASN A 26 3.77 -5.07 7.64
N SER A 27 3.76 -3.77 7.36
CA SER A 27 2.53 -3.02 7.11
C SER A 27 2.75 -1.90 6.11
N ILE A 28 1.71 -1.57 5.37
CA ILE A 28 1.67 -0.46 4.43
C ILE A 28 0.71 0.59 4.94
N GLY A 29 1.20 1.84 4.99
CA GLY A 29 0.43 3.01 5.38
C GLY A 29 -0.03 3.83 4.18
N VAL A 30 -1.33 4.15 4.15
CA VAL A 30 -1.92 5.09 3.19
C VAL A 30 -2.81 6.07 3.94
N THR A 31 -2.76 7.36 3.58
CA THR A 31 -3.61 8.37 4.21
C THR A 31 -5.06 8.21 3.77
N HIS A 32 -6.00 8.56 4.65
CA HIS A 32 -7.43 8.50 4.31
C HIS A 32 -7.78 9.36 3.09
N LEU A 33 -7.14 10.53 2.94
CA LEU A 33 -7.32 11.39 1.77
C LEU A 33 -6.96 10.68 0.46
N MET A 34 -5.87 9.90 0.44
CA MET A 34 -5.48 9.13 -0.74
C MET A 34 -6.47 7.98 -0.98
N LEU A 35 -6.89 7.26 0.06
CA LEU A 35 -7.84 6.15 -0.08
C LEU A 35 -9.14 6.59 -0.75
N GLY A 36 -9.62 7.82 -0.51
CA GLY A 36 -10.83 8.36 -1.13
C GLY A 36 -10.79 8.50 -2.66
N ARG A 37 -9.61 8.42 -3.30
CA ARG A 37 -9.46 8.59 -4.77
C ARG A 37 -8.78 7.41 -5.48
N LEU A 38 -8.41 6.36 -4.75
CA LEU A 38 -7.67 5.22 -5.25
C LEU A 38 -8.60 4.04 -5.52
N HIS A 39 -8.27 3.25 -6.53
CA HIS A 39 -8.93 1.95 -6.79
C HIS A 39 -8.24 0.83 -6.02
N SER A 40 -6.91 0.84 -5.97
CA SER A 40 -6.13 -0.13 -5.23
C SER A 40 -4.82 0.44 -4.69
N VAL A 41 -4.30 -0.23 -3.67
CA VAL A 41 -2.98 0.01 -3.09
C VAL A 41 -2.05 -1.11 -3.57
N VAL A 42 -0.94 -0.74 -4.19
CA VAL A 42 0.09 -1.68 -4.63
C VAL A 42 1.20 -1.71 -3.58
N GLY A 43 1.33 -2.85 -2.91
CA GLY A 43 2.38 -3.12 -1.94
C GLY A 43 3.53 -3.91 -2.55
N ALA A 44 4.75 -3.37 -2.45
CA ALA A 44 5.98 -4.06 -2.78
C ALA A 44 6.67 -4.50 -1.48
N PHE A 45 6.67 -5.80 -1.21
CA PHE A 45 7.23 -6.38 0.01
C PHE A 45 8.58 -7.04 -0.27
N GLN A 46 9.64 -6.56 0.37
CA GLN A 46 10.97 -7.12 0.21
C GLN A 46 11.05 -8.54 0.80
N GLN A 47 11.53 -9.48 -0.01
CA GLN A 47 11.79 -10.86 0.34
C GLN A 47 13.21 -11.07 0.87
N PRO A 48 13.50 -12.20 1.55
CA PRO A 48 14.84 -12.51 2.07
C PRO A 48 15.93 -12.52 1.00
N ASN A 49 15.59 -12.89 -0.24
CA ASN A 49 16.53 -12.95 -1.37
C ASN A 49 16.75 -11.58 -2.05
N GLY A 50 16.24 -10.48 -1.47
CA GLY A 50 16.35 -9.12 -2.02
C GLY A 50 15.36 -8.78 -3.14
N SER A 51 14.54 -9.74 -3.60
CA SER A 51 13.43 -9.45 -4.52
C SER A 51 12.26 -8.76 -3.78
N PHE A 52 11.29 -8.26 -4.53
CA PHE A 52 10.05 -7.69 -4.01
C PHE A 52 8.85 -8.44 -4.58
N ASN A 53 8.00 -8.98 -3.72
CA ASN A 53 6.67 -9.43 -4.13
C ASN A 53 5.76 -8.19 -4.25
N VAL A 54 5.20 -7.96 -5.43
CA VAL A 54 4.32 -6.84 -5.72
C VAL A 54 2.88 -7.32 -5.76
N ILE A 55 2.07 -6.84 -4.84
CA ILE A 55 0.68 -7.26 -4.64
C ILE A 55 -0.24 -6.05 -4.73
N SER A 56 -1.33 -6.15 -5.50
CA SER A 56 -2.41 -5.15 -5.50
C SER A 56 -3.51 -5.54 -4.51
N LEU A 57 -3.94 -4.60 -3.68
CA LEU A 57 -5.08 -4.78 -2.77
C LEU A 57 -6.15 -3.71 -3.08
N PRO A 58 -7.41 -4.10 -3.38
CA PRO A 58 -8.49 -3.14 -3.58
C PRO A 58 -8.66 -2.22 -2.37
N VAL A 59 -8.96 -0.94 -2.61
CA VAL A 59 -9.13 0.05 -1.52
C VAL A 59 -10.25 -0.33 -0.56
N THR A 60 -11.34 -0.93 -1.05
CA THR A 60 -12.43 -1.43 -0.22
C THR A 60 -11.94 -2.47 0.79
N VAL A 61 -11.09 -3.39 0.35
CA VAL A 61 -10.46 -4.41 1.22
C VAL A 61 -9.44 -3.77 2.15
N PHE A 62 -8.67 -2.80 1.66
CA PHE A 62 -7.72 -2.05 2.49
C PHE A 62 -8.43 -1.37 3.66
N ILE A 63 -9.49 -0.60 3.37
CA ILE A 63 -10.30 0.11 4.37
C ILE A 63 -10.93 -0.87 5.38
N ALA A 64 -11.45 -2.00 4.91
CA ALA A 64 -12.08 -3.00 5.78
C ALA A 64 -11.10 -3.72 6.72
N ASN A 65 -9.80 -3.72 6.41
CA ASN A 65 -8.77 -4.44 7.18
C ASN A 65 -7.71 -3.52 7.78
N GLN A 66 -7.87 -2.19 7.66
CA GLN A 66 -6.91 -1.24 8.19
C GLN A 66 -7.00 -1.18 9.71
N ARG A 67 -5.84 -1.10 10.35
CA ARG A 67 -5.71 -0.62 11.72
C ARG A 67 -5.47 0.88 11.64
N HIS A 68 -6.18 1.64 12.45
CA HIS A 68 -5.88 3.06 12.60
C HIS A 68 -4.50 3.21 13.23
N SER A 69 -3.63 4.02 12.62
CA SER A 69 -2.38 4.39 13.27
C SER A 69 -2.67 5.26 14.50
N ARG A 70 -1.76 5.26 15.48
CA ARG A 70 -1.88 6.08 16.70
C ARG A 70 -1.77 7.60 16.47
N SER A 71 -1.77 8.09 15.21
CA SER A 71 -1.53 9.50 14.91
C SER A 71 -2.68 10.40 15.39
N GLN A 72 -2.38 11.39 16.21
CA GLN A 72 -3.34 12.36 16.75
C GLN A 72 -3.65 13.56 15.81
N GLY A 73 -3.18 13.52 14.56
CA GLY A 73 -3.39 14.61 13.59
C GLY A 73 -4.82 14.72 13.06
N ALA A 74 -5.11 15.83 12.37
CA ALA A 74 -6.36 16.06 11.66
C ALA A 74 -6.77 14.84 10.81
N THR A 75 -8.07 14.54 10.75
CA THR A 75 -8.61 13.29 10.18
C THR A 75 -8.11 12.98 8.77
N GLU A 76 -7.81 13.98 7.96
CA GLU A 76 -7.28 13.84 6.59
C GLU A 76 -5.83 13.32 6.55
N GLY A 77 -5.03 13.64 7.57
CA GLY A 77 -3.65 13.18 7.72
C GLY A 77 -3.53 11.80 8.38
N LYS A 78 -4.65 11.21 8.83
CA LYS A 78 -4.65 9.88 9.46
C LYS A 78 -4.26 8.82 8.45
N VAL A 79 -3.42 7.89 8.91
CA VAL A 79 -2.90 6.79 8.11
C VAL A 79 -3.59 5.50 8.50
N GLY A 80 -4.22 4.86 7.53
CA GLY A 80 -4.64 3.47 7.62
C GLY A 80 -3.45 2.55 7.40
N LEU A 81 -3.22 1.61 8.31
CA LEU A 81 -2.16 0.60 8.22
C LEU A 81 -2.75 -0.77 7.95
N VAL A 82 -2.34 -1.42 6.87
CA VAL A 82 -2.74 -2.81 6.56
C VAL A 82 -1.50 -3.70 6.55
N SER A 83 -1.60 -4.87 7.18
CA SER A 83 -0.48 -5.80 7.32
C SER A 83 -0.18 -6.55 6.03
N ARG A 84 1.08 -6.99 5.87
CA ARG A 84 1.52 -7.85 4.76
C ARG A 84 0.63 -9.09 4.60
N SER A 85 0.26 -9.74 5.70
CA SER A 85 -0.61 -10.92 5.68
C SER A 85 -1.97 -10.68 5.02
N VAL A 86 -2.52 -9.46 5.11
CA VAL A 86 -3.78 -9.11 4.43
C VAL A 86 -3.55 -8.96 2.93
N PHE A 87 -2.44 -8.36 2.52
CA PHE A 87 -2.07 -8.31 1.09
C PHE A 87 -1.89 -9.72 0.54
N GLU A 88 -1.14 -10.58 1.23
CA GLU A 88 -0.89 -11.95 0.78
C GLU A 88 -2.15 -12.82 0.71
N SER A 89 -3.10 -12.63 1.63
CA SER A 89 -4.33 -13.45 1.68
C SER A 89 -5.50 -12.93 0.85
N LYS A 90 -5.60 -11.61 0.65
CA LYS A 90 -6.77 -10.97 0.00
C LYS A 90 -6.42 -10.13 -1.23
N GLY A 91 -5.12 -9.94 -1.50
CA GLY A 91 -4.64 -9.21 -2.66
C GLY A 91 -4.47 -10.10 -3.88
N THR A 92 -4.12 -9.47 -4.99
CA THR A 92 -3.74 -10.13 -6.23
C THR A 92 -2.25 -9.90 -6.46
N GLU A 93 -1.46 -10.97 -6.51
CA GLU A 93 -0.06 -10.86 -6.91
C GLU A 93 0.03 -10.34 -8.35
N ILE A 94 0.81 -9.29 -8.55
CA ILE A 94 1.09 -8.71 -9.87
C ILE A 94 2.32 -9.39 -10.45
N LYS A 95 3.41 -9.42 -9.68
CA LYS A 95 4.71 -10.01 -10.06
C LYS A 95 5.67 -9.99 -8.89
N THR A 96 6.68 -10.85 -8.95
CA THR A 96 7.92 -10.69 -8.17
C THR A 96 8.99 -10.00 -9.03
N VAL A 97 9.69 -9.00 -8.47
CA VAL A 97 10.76 -8.25 -9.17
C VAL A 97 12.06 -8.29 -8.40
N ARG A 98 13.19 -8.31 -9.12
CA ARG A 98 14.52 -8.05 -8.57
C ARG A 98 15.07 -6.81 -9.28
N ILE A 99 15.66 -5.91 -8.52
CA ILE A 99 16.30 -4.68 -8.99
C ILE A 99 17.81 -4.87 -8.87
#